data_AF-A0A8J6UFB7-F1
#
_entry.id   AF-A0A8J6UFB7-F1
#
_cell.length_a   1.000
_cell.length_b   1.000
_cell.length_c   1.000
_cell.angle_alpha   90.00
_cell.angle_beta   90.00
_cell.angle_gamma   90.00
#
_symmetry.space_group_name_H-M   'P 1'
#
loop_
_entity.id
_entity.type
_entity.pdbx_description
1 polymer ?
#
loop_
_entity_poly.entity_id
_entity_poly.type
_entity_poly.pdbx_seq_one_letter_code
_entity_poly.pdbx_strand_id
1 'polypeptide(L)' 'MAYEPGTTDCRVLIDSKAQIEAILLNLAKLENTEHIRQQLVAVHNQLEGLHELRRQKRSATLSAA' A
#
# COMPACT_ATOMS: atom_id res chain seq x y z
N MET A 1 -25.11 -9.18 -10.37
CA MET A 1 -24.12 -8.57 -9.45
C MET A 1 -22.87 -8.27 -10.26
N ALA A 2 -22.82 -7.09 -10.88
CA ALA A 2 -21.81 -6.75 -11.88
C ALA A 2 -20.49 -6.36 -11.20
N TYR A 3 -19.44 -7.10 -11.54
CA TYR A 3 -18.05 -6.84 -11.18
C TYR A 3 -17.55 -5.63 -11.96
N GLU A 4 -17.29 -4.51 -11.26
CA GLU A 4 -16.71 -3.32 -11.88
C GLU A 4 -15.17 -3.47 -11.94
N PRO A 5 -14.56 -3.36 -13.13
CA PRO A 5 -13.12 -3.51 -13.32
C PRO A 5 -12.39 -2.28 -12.74
N GLY A 6 -12.06 -2.34 -11.43
CA GLY A 6 -11.33 -1.27 -10.76
C GLY A 6 -10.64 -1.61 -9.43
N THR A 7 -10.77 -2.83 -8.89
CA THR A 7 -10.58 -3.02 -7.44
C THR A 7 -9.71 -4.20 -6.97
N THR A 8 -9.00 -4.94 -7.82
CA THR A 8 -8.05 -5.96 -7.32
C THR A 8 -6.70 -5.35 -6.93
N ASP A 9 -6.05 -4.62 -7.83
CA ASP A 9 -4.71 -4.07 -7.59
C ASP A 9 -4.64 -3.06 -6.44
N CYS A 10 -5.59 -2.12 -6.36
CA CYS A 10 -5.61 -1.17 -5.26
C CYS A 10 -5.96 -1.85 -3.93
N ARG A 11 -6.78 -2.91 -3.96
CA ARG A 11 -7.07 -3.69 -2.77
C ARG A 11 -5.81 -4.42 -2.29
N VAL A 12 -5.07 -5.05 -3.19
CA VAL A 12 -3.77 -5.68 -2.89
C VAL A 12 -2.82 -4.66 -2.27
N LEU A 13 -2.73 -3.43 -2.80
CA LEU A 13 -1.88 -2.39 -2.22
C LEU A 13 -2.33 -1.95 -0.82
N ILE A 14 -3.62 -1.78 -0.60
CA ILE A 14 -4.18 -1.43 0.72
C ILE A 14 -3.86 -2.53 1.73
N ASP A 15 -4.17 -3.78 1.38
CA ASP A 15 -3.95 -4.93 2.26
C ASP A 15 -2.45 -5.12 2.54
N SER A 16 -1.57 -4.93 1.54
CA SER A 16 -0.11 -5.01 1.71
C SER A 16 0.43 -3.95 2.67
N LYS A 17 -0.04 -2.70 2.56
CA LYS A 17 0.37 -1.62 3.48
C LYS A 17 -0.06 -1.91 4.92
N ALA A 18 -1.30 -2.37 5.12
CA ALA A 18 -1.81 -2.74 6.44
C ALA A 18 -1.00 -3.90 7.07
N GLN A 19 -0.58 -4.88 6.25
CA GLN A 19 0.29 -5.96 6.72
C GLN A 19 1.67 -5.45 7.14
N ILE A 20 2.27 -4.52 6.39
CA ILE A 20 3.56 -3.91 6.77
C ILE A 20 3.42 -3.16 8.10
N GLU A 21 2.35 -2.39 8.30
CA GLU A 21 2.08 -1.71 9.57
C GLU A 21 2.00 -2.70 10.74
N ALA A 22 1.30 -3.83 10.56
CA ALA A 22 1.23 -4.88 11.57
C ALA A 22 2.60 -5.52 11.87
N ILE A 23 3.42 -5.75 10.84
CA ILE A 23 4.79 -6.28 11.00
C ILE A 23 5.65 -5.27 11.77
N LEU A 24 5.58 -3.98 11.44
CA LEU A 24 6.33 -2.92 12.11
C LEU A 24 6.01 -2.86 13.61
N LEU A 25 4.73 -3.01 13.99
CA LEU A 25 4.31 -3.07 15.39
C LEU A 25 4.85 -4.31 16.12
N ASN A 26 4.98 -5.44 15.43
CA ASN A 26 5.55 -6.65 16.01
C ASN A 26 7.08 -6.54 16.17
N LEU A 27 7.78 -6.02 15.16
CA LEU A 27 9.23 -5.85 15.20
C LEU A 27 9.67 -4.80 16.23
N ALA A 28 8.84 -3.80 16.51
CA ALA A 28 9.11 -2.79 17.55
C ALA A 28 9.23 -3.39 18.97
N LYS A 29 8.77 -4.63 19.19
CA LYS A 29 8.87 -5.36 20.47
C LYS A 29 10.19 -6.11 20.64
N LEU A 30 11.01 -6.19 19.58
CA LEU A 30 12.24 -6.97 19.52
C LEU A 30 13.44 -6.04 19.46
N GLU A 31 14.53 -6.41 20.14
CA GLU A 31 15.81 -5.72 20.03
C GLU A 31 16.46 -5.97 18.65
N ASN A 32 17.33 -5.05 18.22
CA ASN A 32 18.12 -5.17 16.99
C ASN A 32 17.31 -5.25 15.67
N THR A 33 16.06 -4.79 15.65
CA THR A 33 15.20 -4.78 14.43
C THR A 33 15.15 -3.43 13.71
N GLU A 34 15.87 -2.42 14.19
CA GLU A 34 15.76 -1.04 13.71
C GLU A 34 15.99 -0.93 12.19
N HIS A 35 17.03 -1.57 11.67
CA HIS A 35 17.31 -1.55 10.24
C HIS A 35 16.20 -2.21 9.40
N ILE A 36 15.64 -3.32 9.88
CA ILE A 36 14.53 -4.03 9.21
C ILE A 36 13.28 -3.14 9.18
N ARG A 37 12.98 -2.46 10.30
CA ARG A 37 11.86 -1.52 10.39
C ARG A 37 12.02 -0.36 9.41
N GLN A 38 13.22 0.21 9.29
CA GLN A 38 13.51 1.27 8.32
C GLN A 38 13.29 0.81 6.88
N GLN A 39 13.74 -0.39 6.53
CA GLN A 39 13.51 -0.97 5.20
C GLN A 39 12.01 -1.18 4.92
N LEU A 40 11.26 -1.68 5.90
CA LEU A 40 9.81 -1.88 5.76
C LEU A 40 9.04 -0.56 5.62
N VAL A 41 9.45 0.50 6.32
CA VAL A 41 8.89 1.85 6.13
C VAL A 41 9.16 2.35 4.71
N ALA A 42 10.37 2.15 4.17
CA ALA A 42 10.69 2.51 2.80
C ALA A 42 9.80 1.77 1.79
N VAL A 43 9.57 0.46 1.98
CA VAL A 43 8.66 -0.33 1.14
C VAL A 43 7.21 0.17 1.27
N HIS A 44 6.72 0.45 2.48
CA HIS A 44 5.38 1.01 2.68
C HIS A 44 5.18 2.30 1.89
N ASN A 45 6.13 3.23 1.97
CA ASN A 45 6.08 4.50 1.25
C ASN A 45 6.09 4.30 -0.28
N GLN A 46 6.85 3.33 -0.80
CA GLN A 46 6.83 2.96 -2.22
C GLN A 46 5.46 2.43 -2.66
N LEU A 47 4.81 1.61 -1.82
CA LEU A 47 3.46 1.10 -2.08
C LEU A 47 2.41 2.22 -2.03
N GLU A 48 2.55 3.19 -1.12
CA GLU A 48 1.67 4.36 -1.07
C GLU A 48 1.80 5.19 -2.35
N GLY A 49 3.03 5.48 -2.79
CA GLY A 49 3.25 6.19 -4.05
C GLY A 49 2.63 5.47 -5.25
N LEU A 50 2.76 4.14 -5.32
CA LEU A 50 2.13 3.35 -6.37
C LEU A 50 0.60 3.34 -6.28
N HIS A 51 0.04 3.35 -5.07
CA HIS A 51 -1.39 3.44 -4.83
C HIS A 51 -1.94 4.79 -5.28
N GLU A 52 -1.25 5.87 -4.95
CA GLU A 52 -1.62 7.23 -5.34
C GLU A 52 -1.59 7.41 -6.86
N LEU A 53 -0.52 6.97 -7.53
CA LEU A 53 -0.43 7.01 -8.99
C LEU A 53 -1.60 6.29 -9.67
N ARG A 54 -2.00 5.12 -9.14
CA ARG A 54 -3.17 4.39 -9.65
C ARG A 54 -4.48 5.13 -9.38
N ARG A 55 -4.61 5.76 -8.21
CA ARG A 55 -5.79 6.57 -7.87
C ARG A 55 -5.93 7.77 -8.80
N GLN A 56 -4.85 8.51 -9.04
CA GLN A 56 -4.83 9.66 -9.95
C GLN A 56 -5.18 9.25 -11.38
N LYS A 57 -4.61 8.15 -11.90
CA LYS A 57 -4.94 7.62 -13.24
C LYS A 57 -6.43 7.32 -13.38
N ARG A 58 -7.05 6.68 -12.38
CA ARG A 58 -8.50 6.42 -12.40
C ARG A 58 -9.34 7.70 -12.36
N SER A 59 -8.98 8.64 -11.47
CA SER A 59 -9.68 9.93 -11.39
C SER A 59 -9.60 10.69 -12.72
N ALA A 60 -8.46 10.63 -13.41
CA ALA A 60 -8.31 11.22 -14.74
C ALA A 60 -9.18 10.50 -15.79
N THR A 61 -9.25 9.15 -15.77
CA THR A 61 -10.12 8.39 -16.68
C THR A 61 -11.61 8.70 -16.47
N LEU A 62 -12.06 8.82 -15.22
CA LEU A 62 -13.44 9.15 -14.87
C LEU A 62 -13.84 10.59 -15.24
N SER A 63 -12.89 11.52 -15.31
CA SER A 63 -13.16 12.92 -15.69
C SER A 63 -13.16 13.16 -17.20
N ALA A 64 -12.66 12.20 -17.99
CA ALA A 64 -12.56 12.28 -19.45
C ALA A 64 -13.65 11.47 -20.19
N ALA A 65 -14.50 10.76 -19.44
CA ALA A 65 -15.64 9.99 -19.93
C ALA A 65 -16.95 10.76 -19.69
#